data_AF-A0A1E4FLS0-F1
#
_entry.id   AF-A0A1E4FLS0-F1
#
_cell.length_a   1.000
_cell.length_b   1.000
_cell.length_c   1.000
_cell.angle_alpha   90.00
_cell.angle_beta   90.00
_cell.angle_gamma   90.00
#
_symmetry.space_group_name_H-M   'P 1'
#
loop_
_entity.id
_entity.type
_entity.pdbx_description
1 polymer ?
#
loop_
_entity_poly.entity_id
_entity_poly.type
_entity_poly.pdbx_seq_one_letter_code
_entity_poly.pdbx_strand_id
1 'polypeptide(L)'
;MRLQLALAATIALSLPAFAQDADEPYVWPTPEISDDISALPEPVRAKRQALIDAARSGDIAALQSIIDAQDSPPNVSFGNPDDALAYLRDVSEDDDGRQILGLLVDLFDQPYAYYPDSGGETNYIWPYLAEIDPSALTAEQQVDAYRLLDSEAIEELKQMGAWYYWRTIINESGQWSAFVAGD
;
A
#
# COMPACT_ATOMS: atom_id res chain seq x y z
N MET A 1 1.57 16.37 79.16
CA MET A 1 1.17 17.74 78.75
C MET A 1 0.35 17.59 77.47
N ARG A 2 -0.91 18.05 77.49
CA ARG A 2 -1.87 17.94 76.38
C ARG A 2 -1.45 18.84 75.22
N LEU A 3 -1.69 18.40 73.97
CA LEU A 3 -2.15 19.31 72.93
C LEU A 3 -2.87 18.52 71.83
N GLN A 4 -4.18 18.75 71.71
CA GLN A 4 -4.97 18.45 70.53
C GLN A 4 -4.66 19.51 69.47
N LEU A 5 -4.59 19.12 68.20
CA LEU A 5 -4.83 20.05 67.09
C LEU A 5 -5.72 19.36 66.05
N ALA A 6 -6.88 19.97 65.82
CA ALA A 6 -7.83 19.61 64.78
C ALA A 6 -7.30 20.06 63.41
N LEU A 7 -7.65 19.34 62.33
CA LEU A 7 -7.52 19.87 60.98
C LEU A 7 -8.71 19.49 60.10
N ALA A 8 -9.06 20.47 59.28
CA ALA A 8 -10.31 20.71 58.58
C ALA A 8 -10.71 19.65 57.53
N ALA A 9 -12.03 19.51 57.36
CA ALA A 9 -12.65 18.82 56.23
C ALA A 9 -12.72 19.78 55.02
N THR A 10 -12.22 19.33 53.86
CA THR A 10 -12.36 20.03 52.58
C THR A 10 -13.45 19.35 51.76
N ILE A 11 -14.51 20.09 51.44
CA ILE A 11 -15.58 19.64 50.53
C ILE A 11 -15.12 19.95 49.10
N ALA A 12 -14.87 18.92 48.30
CA ALA A 12 -14.64 19.07 46.87
C ALA A 12 -15.99 19.06 46.12
N LEU A 13 -16.31 20.18 45.46
CA LEU A 13 -17.43 20.30 44.53
C LEU A 13 -17.06 19.61 43.20
N SER A 14 -17.74 18.52 42.87
CA SER A 14 -17.61 17.82 41.60
C SER A 14 -18.33 18.58 40.47
N LEU A 15 -17.58 19.09 39.50
CA LEU A 15 -18.14 19.53 38.22
C LEU A 15 -18.51 18.31 37.36
N PRO A 16 -19.58 18.37 36.55
CA PRO A 16 -19.97 17.26 35.68
C PRO A 16 -18.91 17.09 34.58
N ALA A 17 -18.41 15.87 34.43
CA ALA A 17 -17.55 15.50 33.32
C ALA A 17 -18.36 15.61 32.02
N PHE A 18 -17.81 16.33 31.03
CA PHE A 18 -18.26 16.22 29.65
C PHE A 18 -18.12 14.75 29.24
N ALA A 19 -19.25 14.08 28.98
CA ALA A 19 -19.24 12.76 28.38
C ALA A 19 -18.64 12.91 26.98
N GLN A 20 -17.42 12.41 26.82
CA GLN A 20 -16.77 12.21 25.54
C GLN A 20 -17.64 11.19 24.78
N ASP A 21 -18.17 11.58 23.62
CA ASP A 21 -18.88 10.66 22.72
C ASP A 21 -17.97 9.45 22.48
N ALA A 22 -18.43 8.30 22.98
CA ALA A 22 -17.67 7.07 23.01
C ALA A 22 -17.56 6.50 21.59
N ASP A 23 -16.33 6.44 21.09
CA ASP A 23 -15.75 5.40 20.23
C ASP A 23 -16.73 4.67 19.31
N GLU A 24 -17.15 5.30 18.20
CA GLU A 24 -17.51 4.49 17.03
C GLU A 24 -16.22 3.85 16.49
N PRO A 25 -16.17 2.52 16.33
CA PRO A 25 -14.98 1.88 15.79
C PRO A 25 -14.72 2.43 14.39
N TYR A 26 -13.48 2.88 14.14
CA TYR A 26 -13.08 3.34 12.82
C TYR A 26 -13.27 2.20 11.82
N VAL A 27 -14.26 2.35 10.93
CA VAL A 27 -14.49 1.42 9.83
C VAL A 27 -13.56 1.82 8.70
N TRP A 28 -12.58 0.97 8.41
CA TRP A 28 -11.74 1.16 7.22
C TRP A 28 -12.64 1.18 5.98
N PRO A 29 -12.47 2.15 5.07
CA PRO A 29 -13.28 2.22 3.86
C PRO A 29 -13.10 0.94 3.03
N THR A 30 -14.12 0.55 2.28
CA THR A 30 -14.02 -0.56 1.32
C THR A 30 -13.37 -0.03 0.04
N PRO A 31 -12.40 -0.73 -0.56
CA PRO A 31 -11.80 -0.28 -1.82
C PRO A 31 -12.81 -0.36 -2.96
N GLU A 32 -12.74 0.62 -3.86
CA GLU A 32 -13.32 0.49 -5.20
C GLU A 32 -12.32 -0.22 -6.11
N ILE A 33 -12.80 -1.18 -6.90
CA ILE A 33 -11.99 -2.00 -7.80
C ILE A 33 -12.40 -1.71 -9.24
N SER A 34 -11.42 -1.47 -10.11
CA SER A 34 -11.65 -1.18 -11.53
C SER A 34 -10.50 -1.69 -12.40
N ASP A 35 -10.82 -2.13 -13.62
CA ASP A 35 -9.88 -2.42 -14.69
C ASP A 35 -9.90 -1.34 -15.80
N ASP A 36 -10.79 -0.34 -15.68
CA ASP A 36 -10.92 0.75 -16.65
C ASP A 36 -9.80 1.78 -16.46
N ILE A 37 -8.69 1.54 -17.15
CA ILE A 37 -7.55 2.45 -17.19
C ILE A 37 -7.94 3.86 -17.68
N SER A 38 -9.00 4.00 -18.49
CA SER A 38 -9.43 5.31 -18.97
C SER A 38 -10.07 6.19 -17.89
N ALA A 39 -10.59 5.57 -16.82
CA ALA A 39 -11.17 6.25 -15.67
C ALA A 39 -10.13 6.84 -14.70
N LEU A 40 -8.89 6.34 -14.73
CA LEU A 40 -7.79 6.88 -13.92
C LEU A 40 -7.52 8.36 -14.24
N PRO A 41 -7.09 9.18 -13.27
CA PRO A 41 -6.58 10.53 -13.54
C PRO A 41 -5.46 10.50 -14.58
N GLU A 42 -5.35 11.56 -15.39
CA GLU A 42 -4.32 11.62 -16.42
C GLU A 42 -2.90 11.38 -15.86
N PRO A 43 -2.49 12.01 -14.73
CA PRO A 43 -1.13 11.84 -14.22
C PRO A 43 -0.82 10.38 -13.85
N VAL A 44 -1.82 9.67 -13.32
CA VAL A 44 -1.73 8.26 -12.95
C VAL A 44 -1.55 7.40 -14.20
N ARG A 45 -2.35 7.64 -15.25
CA ARG A 45 -2.21 6.92 -16.53
C ARG A 45 -0.85 7.15 -17.15
N ALA A 46 -0.38 8.40 -17.16
CA ALA A 46 0.91 8.78 -17.72
C ALA A 46 2.06 8.09 -16.96
N LYS A 47 2.03 8.10 -15.62
CA LYS A 47 3.04 7.42 -14.80
C LYS A 47 3.02 5.91 -15.01
N ARG A 48 1.83 5.28 -14.99
CA ARG A 48 1.66 3.84 -15.27
C ARG A 48 2.26 3.48 -16.63
N GLN A 49 1.93 4.25 -17.68
CA GLN A 49 2.45 3.98 -19.02
C GLN A 49 3.98 4.12 -19.09
N ALA A 50 4.55 5.16 -18.46
CA ALA A 50 6.00 5.36 -18.42
C ALA A 50 6.72 4.20 -17.72
N LEU A 51 6.17 3.69 -16.61
CA LEU A 51 6.71 2.53 -15.89
C LEU A 51 6.64 1.25 -16.73
N ILE A 52 5.53 1.01 -17.43
CA ILE A 52 5.38 -0.13 -18.36
C ILE A 52 6.38 -0.04 -19.50
N ASP A 53 6.55 1.14 -20.10
CA ASP A 53 7.48 1.35 -21.21
C ASP A 53 8.93 1.15 -20.76
N ALA A 54 9.29 1.66 -19.59
CA ALA A 54 10.60 1.44 -18.98
C ALA A 54 10.83 -0.06 -18.69
N ALA A 55 9.85 -0.75 -18.10
CA ALA A 55 9.96 -2.18 -17.83
C ALA A 55 10.10 -3.02 -19.11
N ARG A 56 9.32 -2.72 -20.15
CA ARG A 56 9.37 -3.40 -21.45
C ARG A 56 10.65 -3.13 -22.24
N SER A 57 11.41 -2.10 -21.90
CA SER A 57 12.74 -1.88 -22.47
C SER A 57 13.74 -2.99 -22.07
N GLY A 58 13.50 -3.65 -20.92
CA GLY A 58 14.40 -4.64 -20.34
C GLY A 58 15.68 -4.06 -19.73
N ASP A 59 15.78 -2.73 -19.65
CA ASP A 59 16.85 -2.01 -18.97
C ASP A 59 16.35 -1.44 -17.64
N ILE A 60 16.76 -2.02 -16.52
CA ILE A 60 16.35 -1.55 -15.20
C ILE A 60 16.76 -0.09 -14.95
N ALA A 61 17.86 0.38 -15.57
CA ALA A 61 18.28 1.78 -15.44
C ALA A 61 17.26 2.78 -16.03
N ALA A 62 16.33 2.33 -16.88
CA ALA A 62 15.24 3.17 -17.37
C ALA A 62 14.31 3.64 -16.22
N LEU A 63 14.21 2.88 -15.13
CA LEU A 63 13.45 3.30 -13.94
C LEU A 63 14.13 4.48 -13.22
N GLN A 64 15.46 4.63 -13.30
CA GLN A 64 16.17 5.72 -12.62
C GLN A 64 15.68 7.09 -13.09
N SER A 65 15.49 7.26 -14.40
CA SER A 65 15.00 8.53 -14.95
C SER A 65 13.59 8.87 -14.46
N ILE A 66 12.76 7.85 -14.19
CA ILE A 66 11.44 8.04 -13.61
C ILE A 66 11.56 8.44 -12.15
N ILE A 67 12.43 7.78 -11.38
CA ILE A 67 12.68 8.06 -9.95
C ILE A 67 13.21 9.49 -9.76
N ASP A 68 14.22 9.89 -10.55
CA ASP A 68 14.87 11.20 -10.47
C ASP A 68 13.92 12.36 -10.82
N ALA A 69 12.86 12.09 -11.59
CA ALA A 69 11.88 13.07 -11.99
C ALA A 69 10.75 13.29 -10.97
N GLN A 70 10.72 12.54 -9.86
CA GLN A 70 9.73 12.67 -8.80
C GLN A 70 10.25 13.53 -7.64
N ASP A 71 9.33 14.03 -6.81
CA ASP A 71 9.72 14.77 -5.61
C ASP A 71 10.36 13.84 -4.55
N SER A 72 10.08 12.53 -4.62
CA SER A 72 10.64 11.52 -3.72
C SER A 72 10.74 10.16 -4.43
N PRO A 73 11.73 9.32 -4.09
CA PRO A 73 11.83 7.97 -4.61
C PRO A 73 10.67 7.10 -4.11
N PRO A 74 10.26 6.06 -4.86
CA PRO A 74 9.27 5.11 -4.39
C PRO A 74 9.79 4.35 -3.17
N ASN A 75 8.90 4.01 -2.24
CA ASN A 75 9.20 3.02 -1.23
C ASN A 75 9.29 1.63 -1.90
N VAL A 76 10.47 1.03 -1.83
CA VAL A 76 10.70 -0.32 -2.38
C VAL A 76 10.83 -1.40 -1.31
N SER A 77 10.88 -1.02 -0.04
CA SER A 77 11.04 -1.93 1.09
C SER A 77 10.74 -1.23 2.42
N PHE A 78 10.15 -1.96 3.36
CA PHE A 78 10.00 -1.51 4.76
C PHE A 78 11.35 -1.20 5.45
N GLY A 79 12.46 -1.72 4.93
CA GLY A 79 13.81 -1.38 5.38
C GLY A 79 14.30 0.01 4.98
N ASN A 80 13.57 0.72 4.10
CA ASN A 80 13.90 2.05 3.58
C ASN A 80 15.36 2.15 3.06
N PRO A 81 15.74 1.37 2.02
CA PRO A 81 17.07 1.45 1.45
C PRO A 81 17.35 2.85 0.89
N ASP A 82 18.61 3.30 1.00
CA ASP A 82 19.03 4.61 0.48
C ASP A 82 18.95 4.70 -1.05
N ASP A 83 19.14 3.57 -1.74
CA ASP A 83 19.09 3.46 -3.20
C ASP A 83 17.99 2.46 -3.61
N ALA A 84 16.87 3.02 -4.07
CA ALA A 84 15.71 2.23 -4.47
C ALA A 84 16.00 1.35 -5.70
N LEU A 85 16.78 1.84 -6.67
CA LEU A 85 17.07 1.09 -7.89
C LEU A 85 18.04 -0.07 -7.60
N ALA A 86 19.08 0.19 -6.81
CA ALA A 86 20.01 -0.84 -6.39
C ALA A 86 19.29 -1.95 -5.61
N TYR A 87 18.35 -1.58 -4.73
CA TYR A 87 17.53 -2.57 -4.03
C TYR A 87 16.68 -3.41 -5.00
N LEU A 88 15.94 -2.78 -5.93
CA LEU A 88 15.12 -3.51 -6.90
C LEU A 88 15.94 -4.48 -7.76
N ARG A 89 17.18 -4.11 -8.09
CA ARG A 89 18.09 -5.00 -8.80
C ARG A 89 18.54 -6.18 -7.93
N ASP A 90 18.89 -5.92 -6.67
CA ASP A 90 19.40 -6.93 -5.72
C ASP A 90 18.35 -8.01 -5.41
N VAL A 91 17.08 -7.63 -5.30
CA VAL A 91 15.97 -8.56 -5.03
C VAL A 91 15.43 -9.27 -6.27
N SER A 92 15.87 -8.87 -7.47
CA SER A 92 15.50 -9.56 -8.71
C SER A 92 16.12 -10.95 -8.74
N GLU A 93 15.40 -11.93 -9.28
CA GLU A 93 15.89 -13.32 -9.38
C GLU A 93 16.87 -13.54 -10.57
N ASP A 94 17.37 -12.45 -11.15
CA ASP A 94 18.35 -12.43 -12.23
C ASP A 94 19.31 -11.25 -12.08
N ASP A 95 20.54 -11.40 -12.59
CA ASP A 95 21.62 -10.41 -12.44
C ASP A 95 21.33 -9.05 -13.12
N ASP A 96 20.40 -9.03 -14.08
CA ASP A 96 20.09 -7.88 -14.92
C ASP A 96 18.84 -7.12 -14.45
N GLY A 97 18.14 -7.59 -13.42
CA GLY A 97 16.92 -6.95 -12.92
C GLY A 97 15.70 -7.13 -13.82
N ARG A 98 15.69 -8.08 -14.76
CA ARG A 98 14.59 -8.24 -15.71
C ARG A 98 13.37 -8.92 -15.09
N GLN A 99 13.57 -9.79 -14.11
CA GLN A 99 12.49 -10.46 -13.39
C GLN A 99 11.63 -9.42 -12.66
N ILE A 100 12.24 -8.45 -11.96
CA ILE A 100 11.47 -7.42 -11.27
C ILE A 100 10.73 -6.47 -12.23
N LEU A 101 11.30 -6.20 -13.42
CA LEU A 101 10.61 -5.45 -14.48
C LEU A 101 9.41 -6.22 -15.03
N GLY A 102 9.56 -7.54 -15.24
CA GLY A 102 8.47 -8.42 -15.65
C GLY A 102 7.34 -8.40 -14.63
N LEU A 103 7.69 -8.54 -13.34
CA LEU A 103 6.74 -8.46 -12.24
C LEU A 103 5.97 -7.14 -12.26
N LEU A 104 6.64 -6.00 -12.42
CA LEU A 104 5.99 -4.69 -12.48
C LEU A 104 4.93 -4.61 -13.59
N VAL A 105 5.20 -5.20 -14.75
CA VAL A 105 4.23 -5.30 -15.86
C VAL A 105 3.06 -6.22 -15.47
N ASP A 106 3.35 -7.38 -14.89
CA ASP A 106 2.31 -8.33 -14.47
C ASP A 106 1.36 -7.73 -13.42
N LEU A 107 1.88 -6.90 -12.50
CA LEU A 107 1.03 -6.15 -11.56
C LEU A 107 0.13 -5.15 -12.28
N PHE A 108 0.67 -4.38 -13.22
CA PHE A 108 -0.12 -3.39 -13.95
C PHE A 108 -1.16 -4.03 -14.89
N ASP A 109 -0.99 -5.28 -15.29
CA ASP A 109 -1.95 -6.05 -16.09
C ASP A 109 -3.14 -6.61 -15.25
N GLN A 110 -3.15 -6.36 -13.94
CA GLN A 110 -4.28 -6.64 -13.04
C GLN A 110 -5.18 -5.41 -12.85
N PRO A 111 -6.43 -5.58 -12.40
CA PRO A 111 -7.26 -4.48 -11.93
C PRO A 111 -6.62 -3.74 -10.75
N TYR A 112 -7.00 -2.48 -10.56
CA TYR A 112 -6.53 -1.65 -9.45
C TYR A 112 -7.61 -1.42 -8.39
N ALA A 113 -7.17 -1.16 -7.17
CA ALA A 113 -7.99 -0.67 -6.08
C ALA A 113 -7.70 0.82 -5.80
N TYR A 114 -8.68 1.54 -5.28
CA TYR A 114 -8.51 2.88 -4.72
C TYR A 114 -9.60 3.18 -3.68
N TYR A 115 -9.39 4.23 -2.88
CA TYR A 115 -10.32 4.66 -1.83
C TYR A 115 -10.72 6.12 -2.08
N PRO A 116 -11.87 6.39 -2.72
CA PRO A 116 -12.26 7.75 -3.12
C PRO A 116 -12.45 8.70 -1.93
N ASP A 117 -12.80 8.17 -0.76
CA ASP A 117 -13.12 8.95 0.45
C ASP A 117 -12.11 8.74 1.58
N SER A 118 -10.82 8.50 1.25
CA SER A 118 -9.77 8.27 2.25
C SER A 118 -9.44 9.49 3.12
N GLY A 119 -9.98 10.68 2.80
CA GLY A 119 -9.74 11.93 3.53
C GLY A 119 -8.35 12.55 3.28
N GLY A 120 -7.61 12.04 2.30
CA GLY A 120 -6.28 12.51 1.89
C GLY A 120 -6.03 12.27 0.41
N GLU A 121 -4.75 12.24 0.03
CA GLU A 121 -4.37 11.92 -1.36
C GLU A 121 -4.86 10.51 -1.73
N THR A 122 -5.54 10.39 -2.87
CA THR A 122 -6.00 9.08 -3.34
C THR A 122 -4.84 8.28 -3.91
N ASN A 123 -4.70 7.03 -3.47
CA ASN A 123 -3.74 6.07 -3.99
C ASN A 123 -4.45 5.05 -4.88
N TYR A 124 -3.83 4.74 -6.01
CA TYR A 124 -4.22 3.67 -6.92
C TYR A 124 -3.23 2.51 -6.77
N ILE A 125 -3.74 1.35 -6.34
CA ILE A 125 -2.93 0.19 -5.94
C ILE A 125 -3.13 -0.95 -6.93
N TRP A 126 -2.01 -1.49 -7.43
CA TRP A 126 -1.97 -2.70 -8.24
C TRP A 126 -1.19 -3.81 -7.52
N PRO A 127 -1.68 -5.06 -7.48
CA PRO A 127 -3.03 -5.46 -7.89
C PRO A 127 -4.05 -5.06 -6.82
N TYR A 128 -5.33 -4.95 -7.19
CA TYR A 128 -6.42 -4.75 -6.21
C TYR A 128 -6.45 -5.84 -5.12
N LEU A 129 -5.90 -7.03 -5.40
CA LEU A 129 -5.80 -8.14 -4.45
C LEU A 129 -5.01 -7.77 -3.18
N ALA A 130 -4.13 -6.76 -3.25
CA ALA A 130 -3.40 -6.25 -2.10
C ALA A 130 -4.28 -5.52 -1.08
N GLU A 131 -5.52 -5.17 -1.46
CA GLU A 131 -6.46 -4.36 -0.67
C GLU A 131 -7.67 -5.17 -0.18
N ILE A 132 -7.66 -6.50 -0.35
CA ILE A 132 -8.75 -7.38 0.10
C ILE A 132 -8.20 -8.56 0.91
N ASP A 133 -9.07 -9.19 1.70
CA ASP A 133 -8.71 -10.35 2.53
C ASP A 133 -8.39 -11.58 1.66
N PRO A 134 -7.13 -12.08 1.66
CA PRO A 134 -6.75 -13.24 0.86
C PRO A 134 -7.48 -14.54 1.30
N SER A 135 -7.99 -14.60 2.52
CA SER A 135 -8.78 -15.73 3.03
C SER A 135 -10.22 -15.77 2.50
N ALA A 136 -10.69 -14.66 1.92
CA ALA A 136 -12.07 -14.48 1.48
C ALA A 136 -12.21 -14.22 -0.04
N LEU A 137 -11.20 -14.61 -0.84
CA LEU A 137 -11.24 -14.41 -2.31
C LEU A 137 -12.39 -15.19 -2.97
N THR A 138 -13.15 -14.49 -3.83
CA THR A 138 -14.13 -15.12 -4.72
C THR A 138 -13.42 -16.00 -5.77
N ALA A 139 -14.19 -16.85 -6.47
CA ALA A 139 -13.61 -17.72 -7.51
C ALA A 139 -12.94 -16.93 -8.64
N GLU A 140 -13.48 -15.77 -9.02
CA GLU A 140 -12.88 -14.88 -10.03
C GLU A 140 -11.59 -14.25 -9.51
N GLN A 141 -11.59 -13.76 -8.27
CA GLN A 141 -10.39 -13.19 -7.63
C GLN A 141 -9.29 -14.22 -7.43
N GLN A 142 -9.64 -15.50 -7.19
CA GLN A 142 -8.67 -16.59 -7.15
C GLN A 142 -8.01 -16.81 -8.51
N VAL A 143 -8.75 -16.68 -9.63
CA VAL A 143 -8.16 -16.76 -10.97
C VAL A 143 -7.14 -15.65 -11.18
N ASP A 144 -7.45 -14.42 -10.76
CA ASP A 144 -6.50 -13.30 -10.82
C ASP A 144 -5.27 -13.57 -9.95
N ALA A 145 -5.44 -14.09 -8.74
CA ALA A 145 -4.33 -14.47 -7.87
C ALA A 145 -3.43 -15.53 -8.53
N TYR A 146 -4.01 -16.54 -9.18
CA TYR A 146 -3.27 -17.57 -9.92
C TYR A 146 -2.50 -17.05 -11.15
N ARG A 147 -2.78 -15.84 -11.62
CA ARG A 147 -1.97 -15.19 -12.67
C ARG A 147 -0.65 -14.65 -12.13
N LEU A 148 -0.55 -14.42 -10.82
CA LEU A 148 0.65 -13.86 -10.17
C LEU A 148 1.37 -14.90 -9.30
N LEU A 149 0.62 -15.81 -8.70
CA LEU A 149 1.08 -16.71 -7.65
C LEU A 149 0.69 -18.15 -7.96
N ASP A 150 1.48 -19.10 -7.48
CA ASP A 150 1.07 -20.49 -7.48
C ASP A 150 0.15 -20.82 -6.29
N SER A 151 -0.32 -22.08 -6.25
CA SER A 151 -1.20 -22.53 -5.17
C SER A 151 -0.56 -22.51 -3.79
N GLU A 152 0.76 -22.72 -3.69
CA GLU A 152 1.44 -22.74 -2.40
C GLU A 152 1.48 -21.33 -1.82
N ALA A 153 1.91 -20.35 -2.62
CA ALA A 153 1.95 -18.95 -2.21
C ALA A 153 0.55 -18.39 -1.85
N ILE A 154 -0.50 -18.75 -2.59
CA ILE A 154 -1.88 -18.33 -2.25
C ILE A 154 -2.32 -18.89 -0.89
N GLU A 155 -1.99 -20.15 -0.59
CA GLU A 155 -2.33 -20.74 0.71
C GLU A 155 -1.52 -20.11 1.86
N GLU A 156 -0.27 -19.71 1.62
CA GLU A 156 0.52 -18.94 2.58
C GLU A 156 -0.14 -17.58 2.90
N LEU A 157 -0.54 -16.81 1.87
CA LEU A 157 -1.23 -15.54 2.06
C LEU A 157 -2.52 -15.69 2.88
N LYS A 158 -3.29 -16.76 2.64
CA LYS A 158 -4.50 -17.09 3.41
C LYS A 158 -4.19 -17.41 4.88
N GLN A 159 -3.14 -18.19 5.12
CA GLN A 159 -2.74 -18.57 6.48
C GLN A 159 -2.26 -17.36 7.28
N MET A 160 -1.54 -16.45 6.64
CA MET A 160 -1.08 -15.22 7.26
C MET A 160 -2.18 -14.16 7.36
N GLY A 161 -3.22 -14.25 6.53
CA GLY A 161 -4.36 -13.33 6.53
C GLY A 161 -4.04 -11.95 5.95
N ALA A 162 -2.95 -11.82 5.20
CA ALA A 162 -2.53 -10.56 4.60
C ALA A 162 -1.81 -10.80 3.27
N TRP A 163 -1.82 -9.78 2.40
CA TRP A 163 -1.14 -9.81 1.12
C TRP A 163 0.33 -9.43 1.31
N TYR A 164 1.25 -10.40 1.20
CA TYR A 164 2.70 -10.17 1.31
C TYR A 164 3.40 -10.16 -0.05
N TYR A 165 2.69 -10.44 -1.14
CA TYR A 165 3.27 -10.32 -2.47
C TYR A 165 3.46 -8.84 -2.87
N TRP A 166 4.16 -8.63 -3.97
CA TRP A 166 4.45 -7.31 -4.50
C TRP A 166 3.17 -6.52 -4.81
N ARG A 167 3.25 -5.22 -4.56
CA ARG A 167 2.25 -4.22 -4.96
C ARG A 167 2.97 -2.96 -5.47
N THR A 168 2.34 -2.25 -6.39
CA THR A 168 2.81 -0.95 -6.87
C THR A 168 1.70 0.09 -6.68
N ILE A 169 2.09 1.29 -6.24
CA ILE A 169 1.15 2.35 -5.87
C ILE A 169 1.51 3.64 -6.62
N ILE A 170 0.51 4.25 -7.23
CA ILE A 170 0.61 5.58 -7.84
C ILE A 170 -0.45 6.46 -7.19
N ASN A 171 -0.06 7.62 -6.68
CA ASN A 171 -1.01 8.57 -6.09
C ASN A 171 -1.71 9.42 -7.17
N GLU A 172 -2.77 10.14 -6.81
CA GLU A 172 -3.58 10.93 -7.76
C GLU A 172 -2.80 12.01 -8.52
N SER A 173 -1.70 12.50 -7.92
CA SER A 173 -0.78 13.46 -8.55
C SER A 173 0.17 12.82 -9.57
N GLY A 174 0.17 11.49 -9.67
CA GLY A 174 0.98 10.74 -10.62
C GLY A 174 2.39 10.42 -10.11
N GLN A 175 2.66 10.54 -8.81
CA GLN A 175 3.89 10.00 -8.22
C GLN A 175 3.76 8.50 -8.00
N TRP A 176 4.80 7.78 -8.42
CA TRP A 176 5.02 6.39 -8.07
C TRP A 176 5.55 6.33 -6.64
N SER A 177 4.66 6.04 -5.69
CA SER A 177 4.92 6.13 -4.26
C SER A 177 5.47 4.84 -3.67
N ALA A 178 5.13 3.68 -4.25
CA ALA A 178 5.65 2.40 -3.79
C ALA A 178 5.74 1.36 -4.89
N PHE A 179 6.72 0.46 -4.75
CA PHE A 179 6.78 -0.84 -5.41
C PHE A 179 7.48 -1.82 -4.49
N VAL A 180 6.69 -2.52 -3.69
CA VAL A 180 7.15 -3.18 -2.45
C VAL A 180 6.44 -4.52 -2.25
N ALA A 181 7.14 -5.47 -1.65
CA ALA A 181 6.57 -6.71 -1.11
C ALA A 181 6.57 -6.70 0.42
N GLY A 182 5.65 -7.45 1.03
CA GLY A 182 5.46 -7.54 2.48
C GLY A 182 4.41 -6.56 3.02
N ASP A 183 3.94 -6.76 4.24
CA ASP A 183 2.95 -5.93 4.96
C ASP A 183 3.43 -5.65 6.39
#